data_AF-A0A1V5U747-F1
#
_entry.id   AF-A0A1V5U747-F1
#
_cell.length_a   1.000
_cell.length_b   1.000
_cell.length_c   1.000
_cell.angle_alpha   90.00
_cell.angle_beta   90.00
_cell.angle_gamma   90.00
#
_symmetry.space_group_name_H-M   'P 1'
#
loop_
_entity.id
_entity.type
_entity.pdbx_description
1 polymer ?
#
loop_
_entity_poly.entity_id
_entity_poly.type
_entity_poly.pdbx_seq_one_letter_code
_entity_poly.pdbx_strand_id
1 'polypeptide(L)'
;MKEAFDEEFEALENFEISKDLFGNWSGKDKELIAAEKAMDMWIKGMGPLNDPVLKEVNAELFKYKKMVNYQGYDPFENSHYAAVKLYGKHNFQQERNDITDNLVAFMDACTQEIIVQNPYVILTEKSRAALKRASDRGVKIIIHTNSPVSTDSILTQAFFLKDWKEVMKAIPNARVFVFVGKNKLHAKVFVFDKTVSVVGTYNMDYMSEQINGEDVCAIKSAEFSKDCRDRIFEDIAQSKEYKIGINEKGEAYEVYGPGSFTDKKTMFILETLMKLNILKPLI
;
A
#
# COMPACT_ATOMS: atom_id res chain seq x y z
N MET A 1 5.76 -24.67 -7.97
CA MET A 1 4.92 -23.44 -8.07
C MET A 1 4.20 -23.39 -9.40
N LYS A 2 4.87 -23.62 -10.55
CA LYS A 2 4.18 -23.90 -11.83
C LYS A 2 3.28 -25.14 -11.75
N GLU A 3 3.78 -26.26 -11.23
CA GLU A 3 2.94 -27.46 -11.04
C GLU A 3 1.74 -27.23 -10.12
N ALA A 4 1.89 -26.51 -9.00
CA ALA A 4 0.78 -26.17 -8.12
C ALA A 4 -0.25 -25.22 -8.76
N PHE A 5 0.20 -24.32 -9.64
CA PHE A 5 -0.66 -23.39 -10.38
C PHE A 5 -1.38 -24.09 -11.54
N ASP A 6 -0.68 -24.99 -12.24
CA ASP A 6 -1.22 -25.81 -13.31
C ASP A 6 -2.20 -26.86 -12.74
N GLU A 7 -1.93 -27.42 -11.56
CA GLU A 7 -2.81 -28.37 -10.86
C GLU A 7 -4.11 -27.70 -10.37
N GLU A 8 -4.05 -26.43 -9.93
CA GLU A 8 -5.22 -25.67 -9.49
C GLU A 8 -6.15 -25.27 -10.66
N PHE A 9 -5.62 -25.15 -11.88
CA PHE A 9 -6.38 -24.72 -13.07
C PHE A 9 -6.71 -25.82 -14.08
N GLU A 10 -5.89 -26.86 -14.22
CA GLU A 10 -6.13 -27.97 -15.15
C GLU A 10 -7.04 -29.05 -14.55
N ALA A 11 -7.02 -29.25 -13.23
CA ALA A 11 -7.74 -30.36 -12.62
C ALA A 11 -9.26 -30.14 -12.57
N LEU A 12 -9.75 -28.89 -12.48
CA LEU A 12 -11.17 -28.55 -12.18
C LEU A 12 -11.78 -29.42 -11.04
N GLU A 13 -10.93 -30.00 -10.19
CA GLU A 13 -11.32 -30.84 -9.08
C GLU A 13 -11.05 -30.07 -7.80
N ASN A 14 -12.13 -29.77 -7.07
CA ASN A 14 -12.02 -29.33 -5.69
C ASN A 14 -11.63 -30.54 -4.84
N PHE A 15 -10.42 -30.57 -4.30
CA PHE A 15 -10.05 -31.56 -3.27
C PHE A 15 -10.44 -31.04 -1.88
N GLU A 16 -11.17 -31.86 -1.14
CA GLU A 16 -11.38 -31.63 0.29
C GLU A 16 -10.04 -31.77 1.03
N ILE A 17 -9.52 -30.66 1.55
CA ILE A 17 -8.39 -30.69 2.48
C ILE A 17 -8.86 -31.36 3.78
N SER A 18 -8.59 -32.65 3.91
CA SER A 18 -8.87 -33.39 5.14
C SER A 18 -7.73 -33.23 6.16
N LYS A 19 -8.06 -33.44 7.44
CA LYS A 19 -7.18 -33.20 8.60
C LYS A 19 -5.86 -33.98 8.48
N ASP A 20 -4.74 -33.27 8.46
CA ASP A 20 -3.40 -33.84 8.64
C ASP A 20 -3.17 -34.24 10.12
N LEU A 21 -2.54 -35.40 10.33
CA LEU A 21 -2.13 -35.93 11.63
C LEU A 21 -1.20 -34.97 12.41
N PHE A 22 -0.43 -34.11 11.73
CA PHE A 22 0.71 -33.41 12.33
C PHE A 22 0.58 -31.90 12.57
N GLY A 23 -0.57 -31.24 12.38
CA GLY A 23 -0.61 -29.82 12.74
C GLY A 23 -1.88 -29.00 12.54
N ASN A 24 -2.85 -29.44 11.74
CA ASN A 24 -4.08 -28.67 11.54
C ASN A 24 -5.19 -29.09 12.52
N TRP A 25 -4.88 -28.99 13.82
CA TRP A 25 -5.76 -29.38 14.93
C TRP A 25 -6.80 -28.31 15.30
N SER A 26 -6.89 -27.20 14.57
CA SER A 26 -7.91 -26.19 14.83
C SER A 26 -9.08 -26.36 13.88
N GLY A 27 -10.30 -26.52 14.41
CA GLY A 27 -11.56 -26.44 13.67
C GLY A 27 -11.88 -25.02 13.17
N LYS A 28 -10.85 -24.29 12.72
CA LYS A 28 -10.91 -22.93 12.20
C LYS A 28 -11.74 -22.87 10.91
N ASP A 29 -11.77 -23.96 10.15
CA ASP A 29 -12.66 -24.14 9.01
C ASP A 29 -14.13 -23.98 9.43
N LYS A 30 -14.54 -24.67 10.51
CA LYS A 30 -15.90 -24.57 11.04
C LYS A 30 -16.19 -23.21 11.62
N GLU A 31 -15.21 -22.61 12.31
CA GLU A 31 -15.33 -21.26 12.85
C GLU A 31 -15.47 -20.21 11.73
N LEU A 32 -14.66 -20.30 10.66
CA LEU A 32 -14.73 -19.44 9.47
C LEU A 32 -16.06 -19.57 8.74
N ILE A 33 -16.50 -20.80 8.47
CA ILE A 33 -17.79 -21.06 7.81
C ILE A 33 -18.95 -20.57 8.68
N ALA A 34 -18.89 -20.79 10.00
CA ALA A 34 -19.91 -20.31 10.89
C ALA A 34 -19.91 -18.76 10.96
N ALA A 35 -18.74 -18.13 10.96
CA ALA A 35 -18.61 -16.68 10.99
C ALA A 35 -19.14 -16.02 9.71
N GLU A 36 -18.85 -16.62 8.55
CA GLU A 36 -19.41 -16.21 7.25
C GLU A 36 -20.94 -16.27 7.27
N LYS A 37 -21.52 -17.38 7.72
CA LYS A 37 -22.98 -17.53 7.85
C LYS A 37 -23.60 -16.51 8.81
N ALA A 38 -22.94 -16.24 9.95
CA ALA A 38 -23.40 -15.27 10.93
C ALA A 38 -23.43 -13.86 10.32
N MET A 39 -22.40 -13.51 9.55
CA MET A 39 -22.30 -12.24 8.84
C MET A 39 -23.36 -12.12 7.74
N ASP A 40 -23.56 -13.15 6.94
CA ASP A 40 -24.57 -13.18 5.88
C ASP A 40 -26.00 -13.02 6.43
N MET A 41 -26.33 -13.73 7.52
CA MET A 41 -27.62 -13.59 8.20
C MET A 41 -27.81 -12.20 8.82
N TRP A 42 -26.76 -11.64 9.43
CA TRP A 42 -26.79 -10.29 9.98
C TRP A 42 -27.06 -9.25 8.89
N ILE A 43 -26.29 -9.30 7.80
CA ILE A 43 -26.47 -8.44 6.62
C ILE A 43 -27.89 -8.61 6.09
N LYS A 44 -28.39 -9.83 5.89
CA LYS A 44 -29.75 -10.07 5.38
C LYS A 44 -30.88 -9.66 6.34
N GLY A 45 -30.57 -9.15 7.54
CA GLY A 45 -31.56 -8.74 8.53
C GLY A 45 -32.24 -9.91 9.24
N MET A 46 -31.67 -11.10 9.17
CA MET A 46 -32.19 -12.32 9.80
C MET A 46 -31.78 -12.43 11.28
N GLY A 47 -30.89 -11.55 11.75
CA GLY A 47 -30.38 -11.54 13.11
C GLY A 47 -29.23 -12.54 13.33
N PRO A 48 -28.69 -12.62 14.56
CA PRO A 48 -27.53 -13.46 14.88
C PRO A 48 -27.88 -14.95 14.91
N LEU A 49 -26.94 -15.79 14.54
CA LEU A 49 -27.04 -17.25 14.69
C LEU A 49 -26.83 -17.65 16.14
N ASN A 50 -27.72 -18.48 16.68
CA ASN A 50 -27.59 -19.00 18.04
C ASN A 50 -26.71 -20.26 18.07
N ASP A 51 -25.39 -20.07 18.01
CA ASP A 51 -24.38 -21.12 18.14
C ASP A 51 -23.31 -20.70 19.16
N PRO A 52 -22.91 -21.55 20.13
CA PRO A 52 -21.84 -21.26 21.08
C PRO A 52 -20.51 -20.86 20.43
N VAL A 53 -20.16 -21.42 19.26
CA VAL A 53 -18.94 -21.09 18.50
C VAL A 53 -18.99 -19.65 17.98
N LEU A 54 -20.19 -19.09 17.81
CA LEU A 54 -20.41 -17.75 17.27
C LEU A 54 -20.55 -16.66 18.32
N LYS A 55 -20.35 -16.97 19.61
CA LYS A 55 -20.53 -16.00 20.69
C LYS A 55 -19.69 -14.73 20.49
N GLU A 56 -18.43 -14.88 20.11
CA GLU A 56 -17.52 -13.75 19.87
C GLU A 56 -17.86 -13.01 18.58
N VAL A 57 -18.09 -13.74 17.48
CA VAL A 57 -18.49 -13.19 16.18
C VAL A 57 -19.79 -12.38 16.29
N ASN A 58 -20.81 -12.92 16.97
CA ASN A 58 -22.06 -12.23 17.20
C ASN A 58 -21.85 -10.96 18.05
N ALA A 59 -21.04 -11.03 19.12
CA ALA A 59 -20.71 -9.87 19.93
C ALA A 59 -20.02 -8.76 19.13
N GLU A 60 -19.25 -9.13 18.10
CA GLU A 60 -18.68 -8.19 17.15
C GLU A 60 -19.73 -7.64 16.17
N LEU A 61 -20.55 -8.48 15.54
CA LEU A 61 -21.62 -8.07 14.62
C LEU A 61 -22.58 -7.06 15.28
N PHE A 62 -22.89 -7.23 16.57
CA PHE A 62 -23.71 -6.29 17.33
C PHE A 62 -23.13 -4.87 17.42
N LYS A 63 -21.83 -4.68 17.22
CA LYS A 63 -21.19 -3.36 17.12
C LYS A 63 -21.51 -2.67 15.79
N TYR A 64 -21.85 -3.44 14.75
CA TYR A 64 -22.09 -2.97 13.38
C TYR A 64 -23.58 -3.02 13.02
N LYS A 65 -24.42 -2.29 13.79
CA LYS A 65 -25.88 -2.25 13.61
C LYS A 65 -26.37 -1.70 12.24
N LYS A 66 -25.48 -1.07 11.47
CA LYS A 66 -25.76 -0.53 10.13
C LYS A 66 -25.29 -1.46 9.00
N MET A 67 -24.71 -2.61 9.34
CA MET A 67 -24.32 -3.64 8.38
C MET A 67 -25.55 -4.46 8.00
N VAL A 68 -26.40 -3.87 7.16
CA VAL A 68 -27.66 -4.44 6.67
C VAL A 68 -27.60 -4.63 5.15
N ASN A 69 -28.56 -5.37 4.63
CA ASN A 69 -28.65 -5.81 3.24
C ASN A 69 -28.52 -4.61 2.31
N TYR A 70 -27.76 -4.80 1.24
CA TYR A 70 -27.55 -3.91 0.10
C TYR A 70 -28.84 -3.55 -0.68
N GLN A 71 -30.04 -3.67 -0.11
CA GLN A 71 -31.27 -3.19 -0.76
C GLN A 71 -31.16 -1.68 -0.98
N GLY A 72 -30.94 -1.29 -2.24
CA GLY A 72 -30.73 0.10 -2.65
C GLY A 72 -29.27 0.56 -2.68
N TYR A 73 -28.30 -0.31 -2.38
CA TYR A 73 -26.89 -0.02 -2.65
C TYR A 73 -26.63 -0.19 -4.14
N ASP A 74 -26.33 0.92 -4.81
CA ASP A 74 -25.80 0.90 -6.15
C ASP A 74 -24.27 0.76 -6.05
N PRO A 75 -23.69 -0.42 -6.39
CA PRO A 75 -22.24 -0.62 -6.32
C PRO A 75 -21.46 0.28 -7.29
N PHE A 76 -22.15 0.92 -8.22
CA PHE A 76 -21.61 1.84 -9.21
C PHE A 76 -22.00 3.31 -8.93
N GLU A 77 -22.60 3.60 -7.77
CA GLU A 77 -22.91 4.97 -7.38
C GLU A 77 -21.61 5.80 -7.34
N ASN A 78 -21.59 6.92 -8.08
CA ASN A 78 -20.39 7.76 -8.29
C ASN A 78 -19.23 7.09 -9.04
N SER A 79 -19.48 5.99 -9.76
CA SER A 79 -18.47 5.39 -10.64
C SER A 79 -18.23 6.24 -11.90
N HIS A 80 -17.02 6.15 -12.43
CA HIS A 80 -16.61 6.83 -13.66
C HIS A 80 -16.37 5.82 -14.77
N TYR A 81 -16.98 6.01 -15.93
CA TYR A 81 -16.60 5.28 -17.13
C TYR A 81 -15.32 5.89 -17.70
N ALA A 82 -14.23 5.12 -17.69
CA ALA A 82 -12.93 5.58 -18.12
C ALA A 82 -12.19 4.53 -18.93
N ALA A 83 -11.30 4.98 -19.82
CA ALA A 83 -10.35 4.11 -20.48
C ALA A 83 -9.30 3.65 -19.46
N VAL A 84 -9.10 2.33 -19.40
CA VAL A 84 -8.14 1.71 -18.49
C VAL A 84 -7.10 0.91 -19.26
N LYS A 85 -5.89 0.82 -18.69
CA LYS A 85 -4.83 -0.06 -19.17
C LYS A 85 -4.28 -0.84 -17.98
N LEU A 86 -4.27 -2.17 -18.12
CA LEU A 86 -3.68 -3.06 -17.12
C LEU A 86 -2.21 -3.29 -17.42
N TYR A 87 -1.39 -3.25 -16.38
CA TYR A 87 0.03 -3.50 -16.45
C TYR A 87 0.38 -4.61 -15.46
N GLY A 88 0.84 -5.72 -16.00
CA GLY A 88 1.29 -6.85 -15.21
C GLY A 88 2.81 -6.86 -15.08
N LYS A 89 3.28 -7.36 -13.95
CA LYS A 89 4.65 -7.76 -13.72
C LYS A 89 4.65 -9.18 -13.21
N HIS A 90 5.47 -10.04 -13.80
CA HIS A 90 5.67 -11.37 -13.27
C HIS A 90 6.66 -11.33 -12.10
N ASN A 91 6.66 -12.39 -11.29
CA ASN A 91 7.68 -12.54 -10.27
C ASN A 91 9.09 -12.69 -10.89
N PHE A 92 10.14 -12.64 -10.06
CA PHE A 92 11.54 -12.69 -10.51
C PHE A 92 11.92 -13.91 -11.38
N GLN A 93 11.08 -14.94 -11.46
CA GLN A 93 11.35 -16.11 -12.30
C GLN A 93 11.02 -15.87 -13.78
N GLN A 94 10.39 -14.75 -14.12
CA GLN A 94 9.95 -14.43 -15.48
C GLN A 94 10.27 -12.97 -15.84
N GLU A 95 10.51 -12.70 -17.11
CA GLU A 95 11.13 -11.43 -17.56
C GLU A 95 10.17 -10.23 -17.66
N ARG A 96 8.85 -10.44 -17.64
CA ARG A 96 7.88 -9.35 -17.89
C ARG A 96 7.78 -8.41 -16.69
N ASN A 97 8.13 -7.14 -16.89
CA ASN A 97 7.84 -6.05 -15.96
C ASN A 97 7.35 -4.80 -16.71
N ASP A 98 6.04 -4.73 -16.94
CA ASP A 98 5.47 -3.55 -17.60
C ASP A 98 5.24 -2.40 -16.62
N ILE A 99 5.14 -2.69 -15.32
CA ILE A 99 4.71 -1.72 -14.32
C ILE A 99 5.77 -0.66 -14.08
N THR A 100 7.00 -1.06 -13.77
CA THR A 100 8.07 -0.14 -13.39
C THR A 100 8.39 0.83 -14.53
N ASP A 101 8.54 0.32 -15.75
CA ASP A 101 8.91 1.15 -16.90
C ASP A 101 7.78 2.11 -17.30
N ASN A 102 6.49 1.70 -17.16
CA ASN A 102 5.38 2.61 -17.39
C ASN A 102 5.23 3.65 -16.28
N LEU A 103 5.46 3.30 -15.01
CA LEU A 103 5.50 4.30 -13.91
C LEU A 103 6.60 5.34 -14.14
N VAL A 104 7.79 4.91 -14.59
CA VAL A 104 8.87 5.84 -15.00
C VAL A 104 8.42 6.72 -16.15
N ALA A 105 7.78 6.15 -17.18
CA ALA A 105 7.27 6.93 -18.31
C ALA A 105 6.21 7.97 -17.88
N PHE A 106 5.30 7.63 -16.95
CA PHE A 106 4.35 8.58 -16.40
C PHE A 106 5.04 9.71 -15.62
N MET A 107 6.03 9.38 -14.77
CA MET A 107 6.83 10.38 -14.05
C MET A 107 7.61 11.30 -15.00
N ASP A 108 8.15 10.76 -16.10
CA ASP A 108 8.90 11.53 -17.10
C ASP A 108 7.99 12.41 -17.97
N ALA A 109 6.78 11.96 -18.26
CA ALA A 109 5.80 12.72 -19.04
C ALA A 109 5.05 13.79 -18.21
N CYS A 110 5.00 13.64 -16.89
CA CYS A 110 4.29 14.54 -15.99
C CYS A 110 4.88 15.96 -16.00
N THR A 111 3.99 16.95 -15.99
CA THR A 111 4.30 18.38 -16.18
C THR A 111 3.90 19.28 -15.04
N GLN A 112 2.97 18.87 -14.17
CA GLN A 112 2.38 19.69 -13.11
C GLN A 112 2.55 19.09 -11.72
N GLU A 113 2.04 17.87 -11.49
CA GLU A 113 1.96 17.28 -10.14
C GLU A 113 2.03 15.75 -10.19
N ILE A 114 2.92 15.17 -9.37
CA ILE A 114 2.97 13.75 -9.04
C ILE A 114 2.55 13.59 -7.58
N ILE A 115 1.55 12.75 -7.33
CA ILE A 115 1.14 12.36 -5.98
C ILE A 115 1.31 10.85 -5.87
N VAL A 116 1.97 10.41 -4.80
CA VAL A 116 2.14 9.00 -4.48
C VAL A 116 1.58 8.77 -3.09
N GLN A 117 0.62 7.86 -2.95
CA GLN A 117 0.23 7.28 -1.67
C GLN A 117 0.62 5.80 -1.68
N ASN A 118 1.56 5.41 -0.83
CA ASN A 118 2.06 4.04 -0.76
C ASN A 118 2.42 3.72 0.69
N PRO A 119 2.11 2.53 1.23
CA PRO A 119 2.50 2.18 2.60
C PRO A 119 4.01 2.22 2.82
N TYR A 120 4.78 1.96 1.75
CA TYR A 120 6.23 1.80 1.76
C TYR A 120 6.86 2.57 0.62
N VAL A 121 7.84 3.42 0.93
CA VAL A 121 8.56 4.23 -0.06
C VAL A 121 10.05 4.01 0.07
N ILE A 122 10.54 2.92 -0.51
CA ILE A 122 11.97 2.64 -0.67
C ILE A 122 12.31 2.82 -2.15
N LEU A 123 12.66 4.05 -2.52
CA LEU A 123 12.95 4.39 -3.91
C LEU A 123 14.16 3.60 -4.44
N THR A 124 13.89 2.75 -5.43
CA THR A 124 14.89 2.15 -6.32
C THR A 124 15.64 3.21 -7.12
N GLU A 125 16.74 2.81 -7.75
CA GLU A 125 17.52 3.74 -8.59
C GLU A 125 16.70 4.30 -9.75
N LYS A 126 15.92 3.44 -10.43
CA LYS A 126 15.04 3.83 -11.54
C LYS A 126 14.00 4.86 -11.10
N SER A 127 13.25 4.55 -10.03
CA SER A 127 12.18 5.43 -9.53
C SER A 127 12.73 6.74 -8.96
N ARG A 128 13.85 6.70 -8.22
CA ARG A 128 14.54 7.89 -7.73
C ARG A 128 15.00 8.79 -8.88
N ALA A 129 15.60 8.22 -9.93
CA ALA A 129 16.06 8.99 -11.08
C ALA A 129 14.89 9.65 -11.82
N ALA A 130 13.76 8.96 -11.99
CA ALA A 130 12.55 9.50 -12.62
C ALA A 130 11.94 10.66 -11.82
N LEU A 131 11.79 10.49 -10.50
CA LEU A 131 11.31 11.57 -9.63
C LEU A 131 12.28 12.75 -9.60
N LYS A 132 13.60 12.50 -9.63
CA LYS A 132 14.59 13.57 -9.74
C LYS A 132 14.41 14.35 -11.06
N ARG A 133 14.27 13.67 -12.20
CA ARG A 133 14.01 14.34 -13.48
C ARG A 133 12.72 15.16 -13.44
N ALA A 134 11.66 14.67 -12.81
CA ALA A 134 10.43 15.43 -12.62
C ALA A 134 10.65 16.68 -11.76
N SER A 135 11.38 16.55 -10.65
CA SER A 135 11.80 17.68 -9.80
C SER A 135 12.63 18.71 -10.56
N ASP A 136 13.60 18.27 -11.37
CA ASP A 136 14.45 19.14 -12.17
C ASP A 136 13.63 19.95 -13.21
N ARG A 137 12.49 19.41 -13.66
CA ARG A 137 11.51 20.11 -14.52
C ARG A 137 10.55 21.03 -13.75
N GLY A 138 10.63 21.08 -12.42
CA GLY A 138 9.75 21.88 -11.57
C GLY A 138 8.39 21.24 -11.24
N VAL A 139 8.20 19.96 -11.56
CA VAL A 139 6.95 19.23 -11.28
C VAL A 139 6.78 19.06 -9.78
N LYS A 140 5.62 19.46 -9.23
CA LYS A 140 5.33 19.31 -7.80
C LYS A 140 5.25 17.83 -7.42
N ILE A 141 5.97 17.40 -6.39
CA ILE A 141 5.96 16.00 -5.94
C ILE A 141 5.40 15.92 -4.51
N ILE A 142 4.40 15.07 -4.31
CA ILE A 142 3.83 14.75 -3.00
C ILE A 142 3.97 13.25 -2.78
N ILE A 143 4.59 12.87 -1.67
CA ILE A 143 4.71 11.48 -1.24
C ILE A 143 3.97 11.36 0.09
N HIS A 144 3.05 10.41 0.20
CA HIS A 144 2.27 10.11 1.39
C HIS A 144 2.46 8.65 1.79
N THR A 145 3.05 8.42 2.96
CA THR A 145 3.46 7.08 3.43
C THR A 145 3.15 6.87 4.91
N ASN A 146 3.35 5.67 5.43
CA ASN A 146 3.26 5.42 6.87
C ASN A 146 4.44 6.04 7.63
N SER A 147 4.20 6.35 8.90
CA SER A 147 5.24 6.71 9.87
C SER A 147 5.70 5.46 10.65
N PRO A 148 6.77 5.54 11.46
CA PRO A 148 7.16 4.45 12.35
C PRO A 148 6.06 4.00 13.32
N VAL A 149 5.08 4.86 13.63
CA VAL A 149 3.98 4.54 14.53
C VAL A 149 2.74 3.97 13.81
N SER A 150 2.68 4.04 12.48
CA SER A 150 1.55 3.55 11.66
C SER A 150 1.94 2.44 10.66
N THR A 151 3.20 1.99 10.67
CA THR A 151 3.69 0.90 9.81
C THR A 151 3.42 -0.49 10.42
N ASP A 152 3.20 -1.49 9.58
CA ASP A 152 3.24 -2.92 9.89
C ASP A 152 4.59 -3.57 9.56
N SER A 153 5.44 -2.92 8.77
CA SER A 153 6.80 -3.37 8.48
C SER A 153 7.86 -2.44 9.09
N ILE A 154 8.40 -2.84 10.24
CA ILE A 154 9.49 -2.13 10.93
C ILE A 154 10.76 -2.10 10.06
N LEU A 155 11.01 -3.17 9.31
CA LEU A 155 12.22 -3.30 8.49
C LEU A 155 12.19 -2.37 7.28
N THR A 156 11.05 -2.33 6.57
CA THR A 156 10.84 -1.39 5.46
C THR A 156 10.92 0.05 5.95
N GLN A 157 10.37 0.33 7.14
CA GLN A 157 10.51 1.64 7.76
C GLN A 157 11.99 1.98 8.03
N ALA A 158 12.76 1.08 8.64
CA ALA A 158 14.18 1.32 8.91
C ALA A 158 14.96 1.72 7.64
N PHE A 159 14.69 1.06 6.51
CA PHE A 159 15.35 1.41 5.24
C PHE A 159 14.91 2.76 4.68
N PHE A 160 13.63 3.10 4.77
CA PHE A 160 13.18 4.45 4.43
C PHE A 160 13.86 5.52 5.29
N LEU A 161 13.96 5.28 6.60
CA LEU A 161 14.61 6.18 7.57
C LEU A 161 16.10 6.41 7.32
N LYS A 162 16.75 5.47 6.63
CA LYS A 162 18.13 5.63 6.22
C LYS A 162 18.28 6.62 5.06
N ASP A 163 17.37 6.56 4.10
CA ASP A 163 17.55 7.23 2.81
C ASP A 163 16.74 8.52 2.67
N TRP A 164 15.70 8.75 3.50
CA TRP A 164 14.73 9.83 3.28
C TRP A 164 15.36 11.22 3.19
N LYS A 165 16.38 11.53 4.01
CA LYS A 165 17.07 12.84 3.96
C LYS A 165 17.79 13.06 2.64
N GLU A 166 18.49 12.03 2.15
CA GLU A 166 19.19 12.10 0.86
C GLU A 166 18.20 12.12 -0.32
N VAL A 167 17.07 11.42 -0.20
CA VAL A 167 15.97 11.53 -1.17
C VAL A 167 15.44 12.96 -1.23
N MET A 168 15.09 13.54 -0.07
CA MET A 168 14.54 14.90 -0.01
C MET A 168 15.57 15.96 -0.45
N LYS A 169 16.85 15.75 -0.17
CA LYS A 169 17.92 16.60 -0.68
C LYS A 169 18.06 16.51 -2.21
N ALA A 170 17.92 15.31 -2.79
CA ALA A 170 18.01 15.11 -4.22
C ALA A 170 16.77 15.59 -5.00
N ILE A 171 15.63 15.69 -4.33
CA ILE A 171 14.32 16.04 -4.91
C ILE A 171 13.73 17.20 -4.09
N PRO A 172 14.32 18.41 -4.14
CA PRO A 172 14.05 19.48 -3.18
C PRO A 172 12.62 20.05 -3.21
N ASN A 173 11.86 19.79 -4.28
CA ASN A 173 10.46 20.19 -4.39
C ASN A 173 9.48 19.08 -3.96
N ALA A 174 9.98 17.90 -3.56
CA ALA A 174 9.16 16.85 -3.00
C ALA A 174 8.76 17.16 -1.56
N ARG A 175 7.49 16.93 -1.26
CA ARG A 175 6.93 17.03 0.09
C ARG A 175 6.53 15.65 0.55
N VAL A 176 7.06 15.24 1.70
CA VAL A 176 6.83 13.91 2.28
C VAL A 176 5.92 14.05 3.48
N PHE A 177 4.73 13.46 3.39
CA PHE A 177 3.76 13.37 4.47
C PHE A 177 3.74 11.96 5.03
N VAL A 178 3.69 11.85 6.35
CA VAL A 178 3.56 10.56 7.04
C VAL A 178 2.29 10.48 7.86
N PHE A 179 1.56 9.39 7.71
CA PHE A 179 0.36 9.13 8.48
C PHE A 179 0.72 8.80 9.93
N VAL A 180 -0.01 9.38 10.89
CA VAL A 180 0.22 9.18 12.33
C VAL A 180 -1.03 8.66 13.06
N GLY A 181 -2.10 8.37 12.32
CA GLY A 181 -3.33 7.82 12.87
C GLY A 181 -3.22 6.32 13.20
N LYS A 182 -4.25 5.80 13.87
CA LYS A 182 -4.30 4.41 14.34
C LYS A 182 -4.44 3.39 13.20
N ASN A 183 -5.12 3.77 12.12
CA ASN A 183 -5.32 2.92 10.95
C ASN A 183 -4.14 3.08 9.99
N LYS A 184 -3.62 1.98 9.45
CA LYS A 184 -2.44 2.03 8.58
C LYS A 184 -2.85 2.42 7.17
N LEU A 185 -2.03 3.22 6.48
CA LEU A 185 -2.18 3.35 5.04
C LEU A 185 -1.83 2.02 4.39
N HIS A 186 -2.64 1.59 3.42
CA HIS A 186 -2.34 0.42 2.59
C HIS A 186 -2.65 0.65 1.10
N ALA A 187 -3.17 1.83 0.77
CA ALA A 187 -3.40 2.26 -0.59
C ALA A 187 -2.06 2.38 -1.35
N LYS A 188 -2.08 1.99 -2.62
CA LYS A 188 -0.94 2.04 -3.54
C LYS A 188 -1.42 2.75 -4.79
N VAL A 189 -1.36 4.06 -4.72
CA VAL A 189 -1.99 4.96 -5.69
C VAL A 189 -0.97 5.99 -6.14
N PHE A 190 -0.89 6.16 -7.46
CA PHE A 190 -0.13 7.24 -8.09
C PHE A 190 -1.12 8.13 -8.85
N VAL A 191 -0.95 9.45 -8.78
CA VAL A 191 -1.74 10.41 -9.56
C VAL A 191 -0.78 11.34 -10.29
N PHE A 192 -0.98 11.48 -11.60
CA PHE A 192 -0.16 12.29 -12.50
C PHE A 192 -1.02 13.37 -13.16
N ASP A 193 -0.63 14.63 -13.02
CA ASP A 193 -1.26 15.82 -13.62
C ASP A 193 -2.79 15.90 -13.42
N LYS A 194 -3.33 15.23 -12.39
CA LYS A 194 -4.78 15.11 -12.12
C LYS A 194 -5.57 14.51 -13.29
N THR A 195 -4.93 13.73 -14.16
CA THR A 195 -5.56 13.15 -15.36
C THR A 195 -5.35 11.65 -15.50
N VAL A 196 -4.28 11.12 -14.91
CA VAL A 196 -4.00 9.68 -14.86
C VAL A 196 -3.80 9.25 -13.42
N SER A 197 -4.53 8.22 -13.00
CA SER A 197 -4.29 7.52 -11.74
C SER A 197 -3.82 6.10 -12.02
N VAL A 198 -2.87 5.60 -11.23
CA VAL A 198 -2.47 4.19 -11.23
C VAL A 198 -2.79 3.60 -9.87
N VAL A 199 -3.56 2.52 -9.84
CA VAL A 199 -3.98 1.82 -8.62
C VAL A 199 -3.67 0.34 -8.76
N GLY A 200 -3.13 -0.31 -7.72
CA GLY A 200 -2.95 -1.76 -7.74
C GLY A 200 -2.12 -2.29 -6.58
N THR A 201 -1.33 -3.32 -6.82
CA THR A 201 -0.63 -4.07 -5.76
C THR A 201 0.84 -3.63 -5.55
N TYR A 202 1.37 -2.81 -6.46
CA TYR A 202 2.78 -2.39 -6.47
C TYR A 202 3.15 -1.43 -5.33
N ASN A 203 3.98 -1.90 -4.40
CA ASN A 203 4.65 -1.03 -3.43
C ASN A 203 5.79 -0.25 -4.10
N MET A 204 6.11 0.93 -3.56
CA MET A 204 7.23 1.71 -4.08
C MET A 204 8.55 1.29 -3.40
N ASP A 205 8.86 -0.02 -3.46
CA ASP A 205 10.03 -0.66 -2.85
C ASP A 205 10.76 -1.62 -3.81
N TYR A 206 11.88 -2.20 -3.37
CA TYR A 206 12.66 -3.13 -4.18
C TYR A 206 11.94 -4.47 -4.39
N MET A 207 11.10 -4.91 -3.45
CA MET A 207 10.40 -6.19 -3.54
C MET A 207 9.36 -6.19 -4.65
N SER A 208 8.52 -5.17 -4.73
CA SER A 208 7.57 -5.02 -5.84
C SER A 208 8.29 -4.79 -7.17
N GLU A 209 9.41 -4.06 -7.19
CA GLU A 209 10.15 -3.80 -8.42
C GLU A 209 10.90 -5.03 -8.96
N GLN A 210 11.48 -5.86 -8.10
CA GLN A 210 12.43 -6.90 -8.51
C GLN A 210 11.88 -8.32 -8.31
N ILE A 211 11.03 -8.54 -7.30
CA ILE A 211 10.72 -9.90 -6.82
C ILE A 211 9.27 -10.31 -7.07
N ASN A 212 8.30 -9.49 -6.66
CA ASN A 212 6.90 -9.91 -6.60
C ASN A 212 6.21 -9.93 -7.97
N GLY A 213 5.22 -10.81 -8.12
CA GLY A 213 4.21 -10.64 -9.17
C GLY A 213 3.25 -9.53 -8.74
N GLU A 214 2.95 -8.61 -9.65
CA GLU A 214 2.16 -7.41 -9.35
C GLU A 214 1.22 -7.11 -10.52
N ASP A 215 0.08 -6.46 -10.23
CA ASP A 215 -0.83 -5.92 -11.24
C ASP A 215 -1.27 -4.52 -10.84
N VAL A 216 -1.34 -3.62 -11.82
CA VAL A 216 -1.87 -2.28 -11.65
C VAL A 216 -2.76 -1.89 -12.80
N CYS A 217 -3.79 -1.10 -12.48
CA CYS A 217 -4.67 -0.47 -13.44
C CYS A 217 -4.28 1.00 -13.55
N ALA A 218 -3.95 1.46 -14.76
CA ALA A 218 -3.80 2.87 -15.10
C ALA A 218 -5.10 3.39 -15.74
N ILE A 219 -5.67 4.41 -15.14
CA ILE A 219 -6.97 4.98 -15.48
C ILE A 219 -6.77 6.41 -15.96
N LYS A 220 -7.15 6.70 -17.21
CA LYS A 220 -7.12 8.05 -17.77
C LYS A 220 -8.50 8.70 -17.62
N SER A 221 -8.71 9.40 -16.50
CA SER A 221 -9.93 10.16 -16.20
C SER A 221 -9.59 11.27 -15.21
N ALA A 222 -9.99 12.50 -15.53
CA ALA A 222 -9.79 13.65 -14.65
C ALA A 222 -10.66 13.55 -13.40
N GLU A 223 -11.87 13.00 -13.53
CA GLU A 223 -12.83 12.78 -12.46
C GLU A 223 -12.29 11.75 -11.45
N PHE A 224 -11.87 10.57 -11.93
CA PHE A 224 -11.29 9.54 -11.06
C PHE A 224 -9.96 10.01 -10.43
N SER A 225 -9.12 10.72 -11.18
CA SER A 225 -7.89 11.30 -10.62
C SER A 225 -8.15 12.37 -9.57
N LYS A 226 -9.21 13.16 -9.72
CA LYS A 226 -9.64 14.10 -8.69
C LYS A 226 -10.09 13.36 -7.44
N ASP A 227 -10.89 12.30 -7.56
CA ASP A 227 -11.36 11.53 -6.39
C ASP A 227 -10.21 10.87 -5.63
N CYS A 228 -9.27 10.22 -6.33
CA CYS A 228 -8.06 9.68 -5.72
C CYS A 228 -7.27 10.77 -5.00
N ARG A 229 -7.05 11.90 -5.68
CA ARG A 229 -6.32 13.03 -5.13
C ARG A 229 -6.99 13.54 -3.86
N ASP A 230 -8.29 13.83 -3.90
CA ASP A 230 -9.01 14.41 -2.78
C ASP A 230 -8.98 13.47 -1.57
N ARG A 231 -9.17 12.15 -1.77
CA ARG A 231 -9.01 11.16 -0.69
C ARG A 231 -7.60 11.15 -0.10
N ILE A 232 -6.55 11.21 -0.93
CA ILE A 232 -5.17 11.31 -0.44
C ILE A 232 -4.98 12.59 0.39
N PHE A 233 -5.56 13.73 -0.02
CA PHE A 233 -5.46 14.98 0.72
C PHE A 233 -6.26 14.98 2.04
N GLU A 234 -7.39 14.27 2.10
CA GLU A 234 -8.12 14.01 3.36
C GLU A 234 -7.25 13.24 4.37
N ASP A 235 -6.52 12.22 3.91
CA ASP A 235 -5.60 11.51 4.77
C ASP A 235 -4.39 12.39 5.15
N ILE A 236 -3.84 13.17 4.21
CA ILE A 236 -2.74 14.10 4.46
C ILE A 236 -3.11 15.15 5.52
N ALA A 237 -4.38 15.58 5.58
CA ALA A 237 -4.84 16.53 6.59
C ALA A 237 -4.67 16.00 8.04
N GLN A 238 -4.57 14.68 8.19
CA GLN A 238 -4.32 13.99 9.46
C GLN A 238 -2.84 13.55 9.61
N SER A 239 -2.02 13.81 8.60
CA SER A 239 -0.61 13.44 8.53
C SER A 239 0.32 14.55 8.98
N LYS A 240 1.61 14.24 9.02
CA LYS A 240 2.67 15.16 9.38
C LYS A 240 3.70 15.26 8.26
N GLU A 241 4.16 16.46 7.97
CA GLU A 241 5.15 16.68 6.90
C GLU A 241 6.57 16.56 7.45
N TYR A 242 7.36 15.66 6.88
CA TYR A 242 8.80 15.59 7.16
C TYR A 242 9.53 16.77 6.54
N LYS A 243 10.54 17.28 7.24
CA LYS A 243 11.32 18.45 6.86
C LYS A 243 12.80 18.22 7.15
N ILE A 244 13.62 18.59 6.17
CA ILE A 244 15.08 18.63 6.31
C ILE A 244 15.59 20.06 6.23
N GLY A 245 16.76 20.30 6.81
CA GLY A 245 17.59 21.46 6.55
C GLY A 245 18.90 21.03 5.93
N ILE A 246 19.61 21.96 5.28
CA ILE A 246 20.93 21.74 4.70
C ILE A 246 21.92 22.63 5.45
N ASN A 247 22.99 22.04 6.01
CA ASN A 247 24.02 22.81 6.70
C ASN A 247 25.02 23.46 5.72
N GLU A 248 25.95 24.27 6.23
CA GLU A 248 26.97 24.95 5.41
C GLU A 248 27.88 24.00 4.61
N LYS A 249 27.99 22.73 5.03
CA LYS A 249 28.76 21.69 4.34
C LYS A 249 27.94 20.97 3.26
N GLY A 250 26.67 21.33 3.07
CA GLY A 250 25.76 20.68 2.13
C GLY A 250 25.18 19.36 2.66
N GLU A 251 25.29 19.05 3.95
CA GLU A 251 24.76 17.83 4.55
C GLU A 251 23.31 18.04 5.04
N ALA A 252 22.45 17.04 4.82
CA ALA A 252 21.06 17.10 5.23
C ALA A 252 20.87 16.68 6.70
N TYR A 253 20.17 17.52 7.47
CA TYR A 253 19.79 17.25 8.86
C TYR A 253 18.26 17.27 9.05
N GLU A 254 17.78 16.52 10.04
CA GLU A 254 16.34 16.47 10.37
C GLU A 254 15.93 17.79 11.05
N VAL A 255 14.98 18.50 10.45
CA VAL A 255 14.27 19.62 11.11
C VAL A 255 13.04 19.08 11.82
N TYR A 256 12.33 18.17 11.15
CA TYR A 256 11.17 17.49 11.70
C TYR A 256 10.95 16.17 10.97
N GLY A 257 10.80 15.09 11.72
CA GLY A 257 10.91 13.79 11.10
C GLY A 257 10.61 12.62 12.04
N PRO A 258 11.15 11.44 11.70
CA PRO A 258 10.91 10.18 12.42
C PRO A 258 11.15 10.26 13.93
N GLY A 259 12.21 10.94 14.36
CA GLY A 259 12.54 11.12 15.77
C GLY A 259 11.57 12.03 16.52
N SER A 260 10.74 12.80 15.79
CA SER A 260 9.78 13.75 16.37
C SER A 260 8.47 13.09 16.84
N PHE A 261 8.21 11.83 16.47
CA PHE A 261 6.94 11.14 16.74
C PHE A 261 7.07 9.76 17.34
N THR A 262 8.30 9.26 17.42
CA THR A 262 8.58 7.86 17.76
C THR A 262 9.27 7.82 19.11
N ASP A 263 8.88 6.88 19.97
CA ASP A 263 9.52 6.72 21.27
C ASP A 263 11.00 6.29 21.12
N LYS A 264 11.82 6.59 22.13
CA LYS A 264 13.26 6.32 22.10
C LYS A 264 13.60 4.85 21.89
N LYS A 265 12.78 3.92 22.38
CA LYS A 265 13.01 2.48 22.23
C LYS A 265 12.77 2.05 20.79
N THR A 266 11.68 2.48 20.18
CA THR A 266 11.38 2.20 18.77
C THR A 266 12.43 2.82 17.85
N MET A 267 12.86 4.06 18.11
CA MET A 267 13.96 4.69 17.35
C MET A 267 15.27 3.91 17.46
N PHE A 268 15.64 3.44 18.65
CA PHE A 268 16.84 2.63 18.84
C PHE A 268 16.81 1.32 18.03
N ILE A 269 15.65 0.65 17.97
CA ILE A 269 15.45 -0.56 17.15
C ILE A 269 15.65 -0.23 15.67
N LEU A 270 15.02 0.84 15.18
CA LEU A 270 15.12 1.26 13.79
C LEU A 270 16.56 1.61 13.39
N GLU A 271 17.28 2.38 14.22
CA GLU A 271 18.69 2.72 13.99
C GLU A 271 19.61 1.50 14.00
N THR A 272 19.28 0.48 14.79
CA THR A 272 20.03 -0.78 14.81
C THR A 272 19.81 -1.56 13.51
N LEU A 273 18.56 -1.66 13.05
CA LEU A 273 18.20 -2.35 11.80
C LEU A 273 18.80 -1.64 10.57
N MET A 274 18.87 -0.31 10.58
CA MET A 274 19.48 0.49 9.51
C MET A 274 20.94 0.11 9.20
N LYS A 275 21.67 -0.47 10.16
CA LYS A 275 23.07 -0.88 9.98
C LYS A 275 23.20 -2.19 9.19
N LEU A 276 22.11 -2.94 9.00
CA LEU A 276 22.08 -4.21 8.27
C LEU A 276 21.99 -3.99 6.74
N ASN A 277 23.01 -3.34 6.16
CA ASN A 277 23.05 -2.93 4.75
C ASN A 277 22.78 -4.06 3.73
N ILE A 278 23.03 -5.31 4.10
CA ILE A 278 22.93 -6.47 3.22
C ILE A 278 21.47 -6.79 2.85
N LEU A 279 20.49 -6.34 3.65
CA LEU A 279 19.10 -6.73 3.48
C LEU A 279 18.29 -5.81 2.55
N LYS A 280 18.82 -4.65 2.13
CA LYS A 280 18.04 -3.69 1.32
C LYS A 280 17.43 -4.27 0.03
N PRO A 281 18.11 -5.15 -0.75
CA PRO A 281 17.50 -5.77 -1.93
C PRO A 281 16.42 -6.82 -1.63
N LEU A 282 16.22 -7.17 -0.35
CA LEU A 282 15.30 -8.22 0.12
C LEU A 282 14.06 -7.65 0.84
N ILE A 283 13.88 -6.32 0.85
CA ILE A 283 12.75 -5.59 1.48
C ILE A 283 12.26 -4.45 0.60
#